data_AF-A0A329ZJM1-F1
#
_entry.id   AF-A0A329ZJM1-F1
#
_cell.length_a   1.000
_cell.length_b   1.000
_cell.length_c   1.000
_cell.angle_alpha   90.00
_cell.angle_beta   90.00
_cell.angle_gamma   90.00
#
_symmetry.space_group_name_H-M   'P 1'
#
loop_
_entity.id
_entity.type
_entity.pdbx_description
1 polymer ?
#
loop_
_entity_poly.entity_id
_entity_poly.type
_entity_poly.pdbx_seq_one_letter_code
_entity_poly.pdbx_strand_id
1 'polypeptide(L)' 'MNENKYKLFMFGFGIELKSLDDVEKRLSQIPTNRAEVEGIDQCYLIDLKTGEKYQINFDKKKYFVKFK' A
#
# COMPACT_ATOMS: atom_id res chain seq x y z
N MET A 1 11.62 13.97 -15.69
CA MET A 1 10.28 13.35 -15.55
C MET A 1 10.33 12.52 -14.27
N ASN A 2 9.48 12.75 -13.27
CA ASN A 2 9.57 12.01 -12.01
C ASN A 2 9.02 10.60 -12.21
N GLU A 3 9.91 9.61 -12.21
CA GLU A 3 9.57 8.20 -12.32
C GLU A 3 8.79 7.74 -11.07
N ASN A 4 7.81 6.86 -11.27
CA ASN A 4 7.11 6.21 -10.17
C ASN A 4 8.08 5.28 -9.45
N LYS A 5 8.06 5.28 -8.11
CA LYS A 5 8.98 4.50 -7.27
C LYS A 5 8.32 3.29 -6.64
N TYR A 6 7.01 3.35 -6.43
CA TYR A 6 6.28 2.31 -5.73
C TYR A 6 5.02 1.92 -6.49
N LYS A 7 4.62 0.65 -6.36
CA LYS A 7 3.32 0.14 -6.79
C LYS A 7 2.58 -0.39 -5.58
N LEU A 8 1.49 0.27 -5.21
CA LEU A 8 0.61 -0.13 -4.12
C LEU A 8 -0.54 -0.96 -4.69
N PHE A 9 -0.75 -2.15 -4.14
CA PHE A 9 -1.87 -3.03 -4.47
C PHE A 9 -2.78 -3.17 -3.24
N MET A 10 -4.03 -2.75 -3.37
CA MET A 10 -5.04 -2.81 -2.32
C MET A 10 -6.33 -3.38 -2.90
N PHE A 11 -6.85 -4.45 -2.31
CA PHE A 11 -8.19 -4.99 -2.62
C PHE A 11 -8.46 -5.18 -4.13
N GLY A 12 -7.51 -5.79 -4.85
CA GLY A 12 -7.61 -6.04 -6.28
C GLY A 12 -7.24 -4.85 -7.19
N PHE A 13 -6.95 -3.68 -6.63
CA PHE A 13 -6.56 -2.49 -7.39
C PHE A 13 -5.09 -2.13 -7.20
N GLY A 14 -4.38 -1.89 -8.30
CA GLY A 14 -3.00 -1.43 -8.31
C GLY A 14 -2.86 0.03 -8.73
N ILE A 15 -2.00 0.78 -8.04
CA ILE A 15 -1.63 2.15 -8.40
C ILE A 15 -0.13 2.39 -8.23
N GLU A 16 0.47 3.17 -9.13
CA GLU A 16 1.87 3.57 -9.04
C GLU A 16 2.02 4.97 -8.44
N LEU A 17 3.02 5.14 -7.57
CA LEU A 17 3.20 6.31 -6.71
C LEU A 17 4.66 6.74 -6.71
N LYS A 18 4.90 8.05 -6.54
CA LYS A 18 6.23 8.66 -6.72
C LYS A 18 7.09 8.61 -5.46
N SER A 19 6.47 8.48 -4.28
CA SER A 19 7.15 8.48 -2.99
C SER A 19 6.39 7.66 -1.96
N LEU A 20 7.02 7.39 -0.82
CA LEU A 20 6.34 6.80 0.34
C LEU A 20 5.27 7.74 0.90
N ASP A 21 5.48 9.06 0.87
CA ASP A 21 4.47 10.03 1.31
C ASP A 21 3.16 9.91 0.51
N ASP A 22 3.27 9.66 -0.81
CA ASP A 22 2.11 9.42 -1.66
C ASP A 22 1.41 8.09 -1.32
N VAL A 23 2.20 7.06 -0.95
CA VAL A 23 1.69 5.77 -0.43
C VAL A 23 0.92 5.99 0.86
N GLU A 24 1.50 6.69 1.84
CA GLU A 24 0.88 6.95 3.13
C GLU A 24 -0.42 7.76 2.99
N LYS A 25 -0.41 8.82 2.17
CA LYS A 25 -1.61 9.60 1.85
C LYS A 25 -2.70 8.74 1.23
N ARG A 26 -2.33 7.80 0.34
CA ARG A 26 -3.30 6.91 -0.28
C ARG A 26 -3.88 5.94 0.74
N LEU A 27 -3.04 5.34 1.59
CA LEU A 27 -3.44 4.42 2.65
C LEU A 27 -4.38 5.08 3.66
N SER A 28 -4.16 6.36 4.01
CA SER A 28 -5.02 7.08 4.96
C SER A 28 -6.42 7.39 4.42
N GLN A 29 -6.64 7.32 3.11
CA GLN A 29 -7.96 7.54 2.49
C GLN A 29 -8.82 6.27 2.46
N ILE A 30 -8.23 5.11 2.73
CA ILE A 30 -8.91 3.83 2.65
C ILE A 30 -9.48 3.50 4.04
N PRO A 31 -10.78 3.20 4.17
CA PRO A 31 -11.37 2.84 5.45
C PRO A 31 -10.91 1.43 5.87
N THR A 32 -10.56 1.27 7.15
CA THR A 32 -9.97 0.03 7.70
C THR A 32 -10.94 -1.15 7.73
N ASN A 33 -12.25 -0.89 7.78
CA ASN A 33 -13.29 -1.93 7.72
C ASN A 33 -13.28 -2.74 6.41
N ARG A 34 -12.69 -2.22 5.33
CA ARG A 34 -12.52 -2.99 4.08
C ARG A 34 -11.64 -4.22 4.28
N ALA A 35 -10.65 -4.17 5.16
CA ALA A 35 -9.77 -5.31 5.43
C ALA A 35 -10.53 -6.54 5.97
N GLU A 36 -11.58 -6.31 6.75
CA GLU A 36 -12.43 -7.38 7.31
C GLU A 36 -13.32 -8.02 6.26
N VAL A 37 -13.74 -7.26 5.25
CA VAL A 37 -14.67 -7.71 4.20
C VAL A 37 -13.93 -8.29 2.99
N GLU A 38 -12.86 -7.64 2.56
CA GLU A 38 -12.15 -7.93 1.30
C GLU A 38 -10.85 -8.74 1.53
N GLY A 39 -10.36 -8.82 2.77
CA GLY A 39 -9.16 -9.57 3.15
C GLY A 39 -7.85 -8.80 2.94
N ILE A 40 -7.05 -8.68 4.00
CA ILE A 40 -5.78 -7.94 4.00
C ILE A 40 -4.62 -8.69 3.30
N ASP A 41 -4.71 -10.01 3.18
CA ASP A 41 -3.59 -10.86 2.71
C ASP A 41 -3.19 -10.58 1.26
N GLN A 42 -4.06 -9.93 0.49
CA GLN A 42 -3.82 -9.55 -0.90
C GLN A 42 -3.23 -8.13 -1.04
N CYS A 43 -3.06 -7.39 0.06
CA CYS A 43 -2.59 -6.01 0.05
C CYS A 43 -1.07 -5.92 0.26
N TYR A 44 -0.37 -5.23 -0.64
CA TYR A 44 1.08 -5.13 -0.61
C TYR A 44 1.60 -3.88 -1.33
N LEU A 45 2.82 -3.49 -1.00
CA LEU A 45 3.61 -2.48 -1.71
C LEU A 45 4.77 -3.14 -2.44
N ILE A 46 5.10 -2.70 -3.64
CA ILE A 46 6.32 -3.08 -4.36
C ILE A 46 7.17 -1.83 -4.55
N ASP A 47 8.46 -1.90 -4.18
CA ASP A 47 9.46 -0.94 -4.65
C ASP A 47 9.84 -1.31 -6.09
N LEU A 48 9.59 -0.38 -7.02
CA LEU A 48 9.79 -0.62 -8.46
C LEU A 48 11.26 -0.62 -8.87
N LYS A 49 12.16 -0.06 -8.05
CA LYS A 49 13.60 -0.06 -8.29
C LYS A 49 14.23 -1.37 -7.86
N THR A 50 13.85 -1.91 -6.69
CA THR A 50 14.45 -3.12 -6.13
C THR A 50 13.64 -4.39 -6.41
N GLY A 51 12.36 -4.26 -6.77
CA GLY A 51 11.40 -5.36 -6.85
C GLY A 51 10.97 -5.89 -5.48
N GLU A 52 11.39 -5.26 -4.39
CA GLU A 52 11.08 -5.72 -3.04
C GLU A 52 9.60 -5.52 -2.72
N LYS A 53 8.98 -6.57 -2.17
CA LYS A 53 7.58 -6.59 -1.79
C LYS A 53 7.44 -6.43 -0.27
N TYR A 54 6.68 -5.44 0.15
CA TYR A 54 6.34 -5.17 1.54
C TYR A 54 4.87 -5.49 1.81
N GLN A 55 4.59 -6.10 2.95
CA GLN A 55 3.24 -6.41 3.37
C GLN A 55 2.53 -5.14 3.87
N ILE A 56 1.25 -4.98 3.53
CA ILE A 56 0.40 -3.98 4.18
C ILE A 56 -0.25 -4.62 5.40
N ASN A 57 -0.24 -3.88 6.51
CA ASN A 57 -0.99 -4.22 7.70
C ASN A 57 -1.88 -3.03 8.08
N PHE A 58 -2.73 -3.19 9.09
CA PHE A 58 -3.61 -2.13 9.54
C PHE A 58 -3.85 -2.21 11.04
N ASP A 59 -4.21 -1.07 11.62
CA ASP A 59 -4.76 -0.99 12.96
C ASP A 59 -6.20 -0.44 12.89
N LYS A 60 -6.78 -0.09 14.05
CA LYS A 60 -8.14 0.47 14.10
C LYS A 60 -8.31 1.80 13.35
N LYS A 61 -7.22 2.50 13.01
CA LYS A 61 -7.22 3.86 12.46
C LYS A 61 -6.77 3.91 11.01
N LYS A 62 -5.76 3.13 10.61
CA LYS A 62 -5.17 3.23 9.27
C LYS A 62 -4.44 1.96 8.83
N TYR A 63 -4.19 1.89 7.53
CA TYR A 63 -3.23 0.97 6.94
C TYR A 63 -1.80 1.53 7.03
N PHE A 64 -0.81 0.64 7.09
CA PHE A 64 0.60 0.98 7.09
C PHE A 64 1.43 -0.13 6.44
N VAL A 65 2.59 0.26 5.90
CA VAL A 65 3.56 -0.67 5.30
C VAL A 65 4.42 -1.27 6.40
N LYS A 66 4.60 -2.58 6.40
CA LYS A 66 5.54 -3.25 7.31
C LYS A 66 6.87 -3.47 6.58
N PHE A 67 7.85 -2.62 6.91
CA PHE A 67 9.24 -2.81 6.52
C PHE A 67 9.88 -3.90 7.42
N LYS A 68 10.75 -4.73 6.86
CA LYS A 68 11.46 -5.78 7.62
C LYS A 68 12.57 -5.19 8.46
#